data_AF-A0A0D2T616-F1
#
_entry.id   AF-A0A0D2T616-F1
#
_cell.length_a   1.000
_cell.length_b   1.000
_cell.length_c   1.000
_cell.angle_alpha   90.00
_cell.angle_beta   90.00
_cell.angle_gamma   90.00
#
_symmetry.space_group_name_H-M   'P 1'
#
loop_
_entity.id
_entity.type
_entity.pdbx_description
1 polymer ?
#
loop_
_entity_poly.entity_id
_entity_poly.type
_entity_poly.pdbx_seq_one_letter_code
_entity_poly.pdbx_strand_id
1 'polypeptide(L)'
;MLMANTNVYLTLLLLLSVLKWVQSTPHSSTNYVQDACSVTRYRALCINTLAPFSSTAKTSPSKWARAGVSITIGETKKVTQYLMKVKNYRTMKGSYKIPLSDCIECLQDAIDQLHGSLGVLRKLNARNFYAQMGDITTWLSAVLTDHETCLDGFENPRGKQAKMVRNRVLRSSYFTSNALALVNKLATSGLDNTVA
;
A
#
# COMPACT_ATOMS: atom_id res chain seq x y z
N MET A 1 -26.54 -71.13 -18.10
CA MET A 1 -25.79 -70.49 -17.00
C MET A 1 -25.10 -69.23 -17.54
N LEU A 2 -25.80 -68.11 -17.63
CA LEU A 2 -25.30 -66.84 -18.19
C LEU A 2 -25.98 -65.68 -17.46
N MET A 3 -25.83 -65.58 -16.13
CA MET A 3 -26.36 -64.43 -15.35
C MET A 3 -25.45 -63.98 -14.21
N ALA A 4 -24.20 -64.45 -14.12
CA ALA A 4 -23.30 -64.08 -13.02
C ALA A 4 -22.43 -62.84 -13.31
N ASN A 5 -22.33 -62.38 -14.57
CA ASN A 5 -21.34 -61.39 -14.97
C ASN A 5 -21.85 -59.93 -14.89
N THR A 6 -23.14 -59.68 -15.01
CA THR A 6 -23.72 -58.32 -15.04
C THR A 6 -23.64 -57.61 -13.70
N ASN A 7 -23.77 -58.35 -12.58
CA ASN A 7 -23.67 -57.80 -11.23
C ASN A 7 -22.25 -57.29 -10.90
N VAL A 8 -21.22 -57.97 -11.40
CA VAL A 8 -19.81 -57.59 -11.16
C VAL A 8 -19.50 -56.27 -11.85
N TYR A 9 -19.92 -56.08 -13.10
CA TYR A 9 -19.74 -54.81 -13.81
C TYR A 9 -20.50 -53.65 -13.16
N LEU A 10 -21.71 -53.91 -12.64
CA LEU A 10 -22.50 -52.89 -11.95
C LEU A 10 -21.84 -52.44 -10.63
N THR A 11 -21.28 -53.39 -9.87
CA THR A 11 -20.52 -53.07 -8.65
C THR A 11 -19.21 -52.32 -8.93
N LEU A 12 -18.52 -52.65 -10.04
CA LEU A 12 -17.27 -51.98 -10.43
C LEU A 12 -17.52 -50.55 -10.90
N LEU A 13 -18.61 -50.30 -11.63
CA LEU A 13 -19.04 -48.96 -12.05
C LEU A 13 -19.44 -48.08 -10.85
N LEU A 14 -20.12 -48.66 -9.86
CA LEU A 14 -20.44 -47.96 -8.60
C LEU A 14 -19.16 -47.58 -7.83
N LEU A 15 -18.20 -48.50 -7.67
CA LEU A 15 -16.90 -48.22 -7.03
C LEU A 15 -16.10 -47.10 -7.72
N LEU A 16 -16.10 -47.07 -9.07
CA LEU A 16 -15.45 -46.01 -9.84
C LEU A 16 -16.13 -44.64 -9.71
N SER A 17 -17.44 -44.62 -9.45
CA SER A 17 -18.19 -43.37 -9.20
C SER A 17 -17.91 -42.78 -7.80
N VAL A 18 -17.63 -43.63 -6.81
CA VAL A 18 -17.29 -43.21 -5.44
C VAL A 18 -15.86 -42.64 -5.36
N LEU A 19 -14.93 -43.15 -6.18
CA LEU A 19 -13.54 -42.64 -6.25
C LEU A 19 -13.39 -41.23 -6.83
N LYS A 20 -14.45 -40.67 -7.44
CA LYS A 20 -14.42 -39.32 -8.03
C LYS A 20 -14.85 -38.20 -7.08
N TRP A 21 -15.08 -38.51 -5.80
CA TRP A 21 -15.20 -37.50 -4.76
C TRP A 21 -13.83 -37.17 -4.17
N VAL A 22 -12.92 -36.68 -5.00
CA VAL A 22 -11.86 -35.79 -4.50
C VAL A 22 -12.58 -34.49 -4.17
N GLN A 23 -13.03 -34.37 -2.92
CA GLN A 23 -13.37 -33.07 -2.37
C GLN A 23 -12.10 -32.25 -2.43
N SER A 24 -12.02 -31.32 -3.39
CA SER A 24 -11.14 -30.17 -3.26
C SER A 24 -11.53 -29.53 -1.94
N THR A 25 -10.67 -29.68 -0.93
CA THR A 25 -10.74 -28.80 0.24
C THR A 25 -10.84 -27.38 -0.30
N PRO A 26 -11.72 -26.52 0.22
CA PRO A 26 -11.62 -25.11 -0.09
C PRO A 26 -10.24 -24.71 0.41
N HIS A 27 -9.28 -24.61 -0.51
CA HIS A 27 -8.06 -23.90 -0.24
C HIS A 27 -8.55 -22.48 0.03
N SER A 28 -8.67 -22.14 1.31
CA SER A 28 -8.82 -20.76 1.72
C SER A 28 -7.62 -20.06 1.12
N SER A 29 -7.80 -19.49 -0.08
CA SER A 29 -6.78 -18.76 -0.79
C SER A 29 -6.49 -17.58 0.11
N THR A 30 -5.48 -17.71 0.96
CA THR A 30 -5.20 -16.71 1.98
C THR A 30 -4.86 -15.44 1.24
N ASN A 31 -5.77 -14.47 1.30
CA ASN A 31 -5.63 -13.29 0.47
C ASN A 31 -4.93 -12.20 1.26
N TYR A 32 -3.63 -12.44 1.48
CA TYR A 32 -2.78 -11.66 2.38
C TYR A 32 -2.89 -10.14 2.16
N VAL A 33 -3.06 -9.70 0.92
CA VAL A 33 -3.19 -8.27 0.61
C VAL A 33 -4.51 -7.70 1.12
N GLN A 34 -5.62 -8.44 1.05
CA GLN A 34 -6.88 -7.92 1.59
C GLN A 34 -6.89 -7.90 3.11
N ASP A 35 -6.23 -8.87 3.75
CA ASP A 35 -6.07 -8.86 5.20
C ASP A 35 -5.20 -7.67 5.64
N ALA A 36 -4.05 -7.46 4.98
CA ALA A 36 -3.17 -6.32 5.27
C ALA A 36 -3.87 -4.98 5.02
N CYS A 37 -4.59 -4.85 3.90
CA CYS A 37 -5.28 -3.61 3.55
C CYS A 37 -6.57 -3.38 4.36
N SER A 38 -6.97 -4.31 5.23
CA SER A 38 -8.22 -4.18 6.00
C SER A 38 -8.23 -3.03 7.00
N VAL A 39 -7.06 -2.62 7.48
CA VAL A 39 -6.87 -1.50 8.40
C VAL A 39 -6.79 -0.15 7.70
N THR A 40 -6.83 -0.12 6.37
CA THR A 40 -6.54 1.09 5.58
C THR A 40 -7.81 1.82 5.18
N ARG A 41 -7.77 3.16 5.22
CA ARG A 41 -8.90 4.02 4.81
C ARG A 41 -9.19 3.90 3.31
N TYR A 42 -8.14 3.90 2.47
CA TYR A 42 -8.28 3.79 1.03
C TYR A 42 -8.02 2.36 0.56
N ARG A 43 -8.87 1.43 1.00
CA ARG A 43 -8.68 -0.02 0.85
C ARG A 43 -8.49 -0.48 -0.59
N ALA A 44 -9.32 0.00 -1.52
CA ALA A 44 -9.18 -0.35 -2.94
C ALA A 44 -7.83 0.11 -3.52
N LEU A 45 -7.38 1.31 -3.14
CA LEU A 45 -6.06 1.81 -3.55
C LEU A 45 -4.93 0.94 -2.98
N CYS A 46 -5.02 0.58 -1.69
CA CYS A 46 -4.08 -0.31 -1.02
C CYS A 46 -3.99 -1.67 -1.74
N ILE A 47 -5.13 -2.32 -1.98
CA ILE A 47 -5.16 -3.65 -2.62
C ILE A 47 -4.55 -3.59 -4.01
N ASN A 48 -4.96 -2.62 -4.82
CA ASN A 48 -4.50 -2.50 -6.20
C ASN A 48 -2.99 -2.26 -6.31
N THR A 49 -2.39 -1.52 -5.39
CA THR A 49 -0.96 -1.21 -5.46
C THR A 49 -0.08 -2.20 -4.71
N LEU A 50 -0.61 -2.90 -3.71
CA LEU A 50 0.15 -3.83 -2.89
C LEU A 50 -0.05 -5.31 -3.25
N ALA A 51 -0.99 -5.64 -4.14
CA ALA A 51 -1.17 -7.02 -4.63
C ALA A 51 0.12 -7.71 -5.10
N PRO A 52 1.06 -7.05 -5.82
CA PRO A 52 2.32 -7.67 -6.23
C PRO A 52 3.23 -8.13 -5.07
N PHE A 53 3.01 -7.62 -3.85
CA PHE A 53 3.81 -7.98 -2.67
C PHE A 53 3.21 -9.16 -1.87
N SER A 54 2.02 -9.65 -2.23
CA SER A 54 1.26 -10.63 -1.45
C SER A 54 2.03 -11.90 -1.12
N SER A 55 2.70 -12.50 -2.11
CA SER A 55 3.48 -13.73 -1.94
C SER A 55 4.73 -13.55 -1.07
N THR A 56 5.36 -12.37 -1.13
CA THR A 56 6.57 -12.04 -0.38
C THR A 56 6.25 -11.62 1.05
N ALA A 57 5.21 -10.80 1.23
CA ALA A 57 4.81 -10.23 2.51
C ALA A 57 4.07 -11.25 3.38
N LYS A 58 3.19 -12.07 2.80
CA LYS A 58 2.33 -13.03 3.51
C LYS A 58 1.66 -12.37 4.71
N THR A 59 1.83 -12.93 5.90
CA THR A 59 1.27 -12.41 7.15
C THR A 59 2.12 -11.34 7.83
N SER A 60 3.32 -11.01 7.32
CA SER A 60 4.27 -10.15 8.04
C SER A 60 3.90 -8.65 7.95
N PRO A 61 3.51 -8.02 9.07
CA PRO A 61 3.19 -6.59 9.09
C PRO A 61 4.38 -5.71 8.67
N SER A 62 5.60 -6.14 9.03
CA SER A 62 6.83 -5.41 8.69
C SER A 62 7.07 -5.36 7.18
N LYS A 63 6.81 -6.46 6.46
CA LYS A 63 6.91 -6.47 5.00
C LYS A 63 5.85 -5.58 4.35
N TRP A 64 4.61 -5.60 4.85
CA TRP A 64 3.56 -4.71 4.36
C TRP A 64 3.84 -3.23 4.62
N ALA A 65 4.32 -2.86 5.81
CA ALA A 65 4.73 -1.49 6.12
C ALA A 65 5.83 -0.99 5.19
N ARG A 66 6.88 -1.81 4.96
CA ARG A 66 7.97 -1.49 4.00
C ARG A 66 7.45 -1.29 2.58
N ALA A 67 6.58 -2.19 2.11
CA ALA A 67 5.98 -2.10 0.78
C ALA A 67 5.11 -0.84 0.64
N GLY A 68 4.27 -0.55 1.63
CA GLY A 68 3.43 0.65 1.68
C GLY A 68 4.25 1.93 1.58
N VAL A 69 5.26 2.10 2.43
CA VAL A 69 6.14 3.29 2.40
C VAL A 69 6.90 3.37 1.08
N SER A 70 7.40 2.25 0.55
CA SER A 70 8.12 2.22 -0.74
C SER A 70 7.25 2.65 -1.92
N ILE A 71 5.97 2.24 -1.96
CA ILE A 71 5.02 2.69 -2.97
C ILE A 71 4.75 4.19 -2.82
N THR A 72 4.53 4.66 -1.59
CA THR A 72 4.32 6.09 -1.32
C THR A 72 5.49 6.94 -1.80
N ILE A 73 6.75 6.54 -1.57
CA ILE A 73 7.93 7.24 -2.12
C ILE A 73 7.84 7.39 -3.64
N GLY A 74 7.50 6.30 -4.33
CA GLY A 74 7.40 6.28 -5.79
C GLY A 74 6.30 7.22 -6.31
N GLU A 75 5.14 7.20 -5.66
CA GLU A 75 3.99 8.03 -6.04
C GLU A 75 4.22 9.51 -5.73
N THR A 76 4.75 9.85 -4.55
CA THR A 76 5.12 11.23 -4.20
C THR A 76 6.15 11.78 -5.18
N LYS A 77 7.21 11.02 -5.51
CA LYS A 77 8.21 11.41 -6.52
C LYS A 77 7.59 11.70 -7.89
N LYS A 78 6.65 10.86 -8.36
CA LYS A 78 5.96 11.09 -9.63
C LYS A 78 5.16 12.40 -9.61
N VAL A 79 4.52 12.73 -8.48
CA VAL A 79 3.80 14.00 -8.32
C VAL A 79 4.79 15.17 -8.31
N THR A 80 5.86 15.12 -7.52
CA THR A 80 6.88 16.18 -7.48
C THR A 80 7.48 16.45 -8.86
N GLN A 81 7.85 15.40 -9.60
CA GLN A 81 8.36 15.52 -10.97
C GLN A 81 7.35 16.17 -11.92
N TYR A 82 6.07 15.84 -11.78
CA TYR A 82 5.01 16.49 -12.55
C TYR A 82 4.91 17.99 -12.21
N LEU A 83 4.91 18.36 -10.92
CA LEU A 83 4.88 19.77 -10.50
C LEU A 83 6.12 20.54 -11.00
N MET A 84 7.31 19.94 -10.95
CA MET A 84 8.53 20.53 -11.52
C MET A 84 8.38 20.79 -13.03
N LYS A 85 7.80 19.85 -13.79
CA LYS A 85 7.49 20.09 -15.22
C LYS A 85 6.53 21.26 -15.40
N VAL A 86 5.48 21.34 -14.59
CA VAL A 86 4.52 22.45 -14.63
C VAL A 86 5.19 23.80 -14.35
N LYS A 87 6.14 23.84 -13.41
CA LYS A 87 6.96 25.02 -13.09
C LYS A 87 7.88 25.37 -14.26
N ASN A 88 8.64 24.42 -14.78
CA ASN A 88 9.64 24.62 -15.83
C ASN A 88 9.03 25.06 -17.16
N TYR A 89 7.92 24.44 -17.58
CA TYR A 89 7.20 24.82 -18.78
C TYR A 89 6.29 26.04 -18.60
N ARG A 90 6.33 26.67 -17.41
CA ARG A 90 5.53 27.87 -17.07
C ARG A 90 4.05 27.68 -17.38
N THR A 91 3.55 26.45 -17.24
CA THR A 91 2.15 26.10 -17.54
C THR A 91 1.21 26.62 -16.45
N MET A 92 1.73 26.83 -15.24
CA MET A 92 0.99 27.48 -14.17
C MET A 92 0.99 29.01 -14.35
N LYS A 93 -0.21 29.61 -14.28
CA LYS A 93 -0.43 31.04 -14.50
C LYS A 93 -0.86 31.75 -13.22
N GLY A 94 -0.61 33.06 -13.17
CA GLY A 94 -1.14 33.95 -12.15
C GLY A 94 -0.75 33.59 -10.72
N SER A 95 -1.73 33.66 -9.82
CA SER A 95 -1.57 33.52 -8.37
C SER A 95 -1.07 32.16 -7.89
N TYR A 96 -1.02 31.12 -8.73
CA TYR A 96 -0.59 29.78 -8.34
C TYR A 96 0.92 29.52 -8.53
N LYS A 97 1.71 30.50 -8.98
CA LYS A 97 3.17 30.31 -9.17
C LYS A 97 3.92 30.11 -7.85
N ILE A 98 3.57 30.89 -6.82
CA ILE A 98 4.14 30.77 -5.48
C ILE A 98 3.65 29.47 -4.82
N PRO A 99 2.33 29.20 -4.71
CA PRO A 99 1.82 27.92 -4.21
C PRO A 99 2.41 26.67 -4.88
N LEU A 100 2.71 26.75 -6.19
CA LEU A 100 3.36 25.64 -6.89
C LEU A 100 4.80 25.41 -6.41
N SER A 101 5.54 26.48 -6.11
CA SER A 101 6.92 26.36 -5.61
C SER A 101 6.92 25.82 -4.18
N ASP A 102 6.08 26.39 -3.31
CA ASP A 102 5.93 25.94 -1.92
C ASP A 102 5.51 24.46 -1.89
N CYS A 103 4.55 24.07 -2.74
CA CYS A 103 4.15 22.67 -2.84
C CYS A 103 5.28 21.75 -3.31
N ILE A 104 6.16 22.18 -4.21
CA ILE A 104 7.32 21.36 -4.62
C ILE A 104 8.25 21.14 -3.43
N GLU A 105 8.50 22.17 -2.63
CA GLU A 105 9.34 22.11 -1.43
C GLU A 105 8.72 21.16 -0.39
N CYS A 106 7.44 21.32 -0.04
CA CYS A 106 6.73 20.40 0.86
C CYS A 106 6.80 18.94 0.38
N LEU A 107 6.65 18.69 -0.92
CA LEU A 107 6.74 17.33 -1.43
C LEU A 107 8.17 16.77 -1.47
N GLN A 108 9.20 17.63 -1.51
CA GLN A 108 10.59 17.21 -1.36
C GLN A 108 10.88 16.81 0.09
N ASP A 109 10.43 17.61 1.05
CA ASP A 109 10.53 17.28 2.48
C ASP A 109 9.79 15.97 2.80
N ALA A 110 8.59 15.79 2.26
CA ALA A 110 7.83 14.55 2.36
C ALA A 110 8.61 13.35 1.81
N ILE A 111 9.35 13.49 0.71
CA ILE A 111 10.16 12.40 0.14
C ILE A 111 11.31 12.03 1.09
N ASP A 112 11.96 13.01 1.70
CA ASP A 112 13.07 12.78 2.63
C ASP A 112 12.59 12.09 3.92
N GLN A 113 11.46 12.54 4.46
CA GLN A 113 10.78 11.89 5.60
C GLN A 113 10.40 10.44 5.27
N LEU A 114 9.84 10.19 4.07
CA LEU A 114 9.50 8.83 3.63
C LEU A 114 10.74 7.92 3.50
N HIS A 115 11.88 8.46 3.01
CA HIS A 115 13.14 7.70 2.99
C HIS A 115 13.67 7.42 4.39
N GLY A 116 13.57 8.38 5.31
CA GLY A 116 13.85 8.19 6.73
C GLY A 116 13.05 7.04 7.33
N SER A 117 11.72 7.07 7.14
CA SER A 117 10.81 6.00 7.55
C SER A 117 11.21 4.63 6.98
N LEU A 118 11.48 4.55 5.68
CA LEU A 118 11.87 3.29 5.05
C LEU A 118 13.25 2.80 5.53
N GLY A 119 14.17 3.71 5.79
CA GLY A 119 15.49 3.42 6.36
C GLY A 119 15.39 2.75 7.73
N VAL A 120 14.55 3.29 8.62
CA VAL A 120 14.29 2.72 9.94
C VAL A 120 13.54 1.38 9.84
N LEU A 121 12.51 1.28 8.99
CA LEU A 121 11.76 0.03 8.76
C LEU A 121 12.63 -1.14 8.29
N ARG A 122 13.75 -0.85 7.61
CA ARG A 122 14.73 -1.87 7.16
C ARG A 122 15.68 -2.34 8.26
N LYS A 123 15.77 -1.60 9.38
CA LYS A 123 16.71 -1.81 10.48
C LYS A 123 16.00 -1.95 11.84
N LEU A 124 14.73 -2.39 11.81
CA LEU A 124 13.97 -2.64 13.03
C LEU A 124 14.67 -3.69 13.88
N ASN A 125 14.70 -3.46 15.19
CA ASN A 125 15.22 -4.42 16.15
C ASN A 125 14.37 -4.37 17.43
N ALA A 126 14.33 -5.48 18.16
CA ALA A 126 13.48 -5.62 19.34
C ALA A 126 13.81 -4.59 20.43
N ARG A 127 15.10 -4.26 20.63
CA ARG A 127 15.56 -3.36 21.69
C ARG A 127 15.01 -1.94 21.55
N ASN A 128 14.98 -1.41 20.32
CA ASN A 128 14.58 -0.03 20.05
C ASN A 128 13.23 0.08 19.32
N PHE A 129 12.49 -1.03 19.20
CA PHE A 129 11.31 -1.13 18.34
C PHE A 129 10.31 0.02 18.55
N TYR A 130 9.92 0.29 19.80
CA TYR A 130 8.93 1.34 20.09
C TYR A 130 9.41 2.74 19.73
N ALA A 131 10.67 3.07 20.02
CA ALA A 131 11.26 4.36 19.62
C ALA A 131 11.30 4.48 18.08
N GLN A 132 11.77 3.43 17.40
CA GLN A 132 11.81 3.37 15.94
C GLN A 132 10.42 3.53 15.31
N MET A 133 9.40 2.86 15.86
CA MET A 133 8.03 3.02 15.39
C MET A 133 7.47 4.43 15.67
N GLY A 134 7.88 5.06 16.77
CA GLY A 134 7.57 6.46 17.07
C GLY A 134 8.14 7.42 16.04
N ASP A 135 9.41 7.26 15.66
CA ASP A 135 10.06 8.07 14.61
C ASP A 135 9.34 7.91 13.27
N ILE A 136 9.09 6.65 12.86
CA ILE A 136 8.39 6.36 11.59
C ILE A 136 7.00 6.99 11.58
N THR A 137 6.24 6.88 12.67
CA THR A 137 4.89 7.44 12.79
C THR A 137 4.91 8.96 12.72
N THR A 138 5.88 9.59 13.38
CA THR A 138 6.07 11.04 13.35
C THR A 138 6.35 11.53 11.93
N TRP A 139 7.31 10.90 11.24
CA TRP A 139 7.63 11.26 9.85
C TRP A 139 6.46 11.03 8.90
N LEU A 140 5.74 9.91 8.99
CA LEU A 140 4.58 9.69 8.12
C LEU A 140 3.41 10.65 8.41
N SER A 141 3.30 11.16 9.64
CA SER A 141 2.34 12.20 9.98
C SER A 141 2.77 13.56 9.41
N ALA A 142 4.07 13.89 9.49
CA ALA A 142 4.64 15.07 8.83
C ALA A 142 4.42 15.03 7.30
N VAL A 143 4.57 13.88 6.65
CA VAL A 143 4.27 13.72 5.21
C VAL A 143 2.81 14.05 4.89
N LEU A 144 1.86 13.74 5.80
CA LEU A 144 0.45 14.12 5.62
C LEU A 144 0.27 15.62 5.78
N THR A 145 0.94 16.24 6.75
CA THR A 145 0.96 17.70 6.92
C THR A 145 1.55 18.41 5.70
N ASP A 146 2.66 17.93 5.14
CA ASP A 146 3.28 18.50 3.93
C ASP A 146 2.33 18.42 2.72
N HIS A 147 1.58 17.32 2.59
CA HIS A 147 0.53 17.22 1.58
C HIS A 147 -0.60 18.24 1.83
N GLU A 148 -1.04 18.42 3.08
CA GLU A 148 -2.09 19.37 3.45
C GLU A 148 -1.66 20.81 3.18
N THR A 149 -0.48 21.21 3.64
CA THR A 149 0.10 22.54 3.36
C THR A 149 0.22 22.82 1.86
N CYS A 150 0.65 21.83 1.06
CA CYS A 150 0.59 21.99 -0.40
C CYS A 150 -0.86 22.22 -0.88
N LEU A 151 -1.82 21.42 -0.41
CA LEU A 151 -3.22 21.49 -0.85
C LEU A 151 -3.90 22.82 -0.47
N ASP A 152 -3.52 23.44 0.64
CA ASP A 152 -4.01 24.75 1.09
C ASP A 152 -3.70 25.84 0.07
N GLY A 153 -2.50 25.81 -0.53
CA GLY A 153 -2.13 26.67 -1.66
C GLY A 153 -3.01 26.50 -2.91
N PHE A 154 -3.83 25.44 -2.95
CA PHE A 154 -4.76 25.11 -4.02
C PHE A 154 -6.19 24.85 -3.52
N GLU A 155 -6.62 25.42 -2.39
CA GLU A 155 -7.95 25.16 -1.80
C GLU A 155 -9.10 25.38 -2.80
N ASN A 156 -8.99 26.44 -3.61
CA ASN A 156 -9.98 26.83 -4.63
C ASN A 156 -9.34 26.90 -6.03
N PRO A 157 -9.02 25.77 -6.67
CA PRO A 157 -8.20 25.74 -7.87
C PRO A 157 -8.99 26.19 -9.11
N ARG A 158 -8.58 27.31 -9.72
CA ARG A 158 -9.16 27.81 -10.98
C ARG A 158 -8.35 27.31 -12.17
N GLY A 159 -9.05 26.80 -13.18
CA GLY A 159 -8.46 26.27 -14.40
C GLY A 159 -7.95 24.82 -14.28
N LYS A 160 -7.72 24.20 -15.44
CA LYS A 160 -7.38 22.77 -15.56
C LYS A 160 -6.07 22.43 -14.83
N GLN A 161 -5.06 23.28 -14.94
CA GLN A 161 -3.72 23.00 -14.40
C GLN A 161 -3.69 22.93 -12.86
N ALA A 162 -4.29 23.92 -12.19
CA ALA A 162 -4.40 23.94 -10.73
C ALA A 162 -5.20 22.75 -10.19
N LYS A 163 -6.31 22.40 -10.85
CA LYS A 163 -7.12 21.21 -10.51
C LYS A 163 -6.31 19.92 -10.63
N MET A 164 -5.51 19.77 -11.69
CA MET A 164 -4.65 18.60 -11.87
C MET A 164 -3.54 18.50 -10.82
N VAL A 165 -2.92 19.62 -10.42
CA VAL A 165 -1.94 19.64 -9.32
C VAL A 165 -2.60 19.17 -8.03
N ARG A 166 -3.69 19.82 -7.61
CA ARG A 166 -4.43 19.46 -6.40
C ARG A 166 -4.83 17.99 -6.37
N ASN A 167 -5.42 17.47 -7.45
CA ASN A 167 -5.88 16.08 -7.50
C ASN A 167 -4.74 15.06 -7.40
N ARG A 168 -3.57 15.38 -7.96
CA ARG A 168 -2.39 14.49 -7.88
C ARG A 168 -1.80 14.47 -6.47
N VAL A 169 -1.69 15.63 -5.82
CA VAL A 169 -1.23 15.74 -4.44
C VAL A 169 -2.20 15.04 -3.48
N LEU A 170 -3.51 15.25 -3.66
CA LEU A 170 -4.54 14.58 -2.88
C LEU A 170 -4.46 13.05 -3.02
N ARG A 171 -4.23 12.54 -4.24
CA ARG A 171 -4.02 11.10 -4.44
C ARG A 171 -2.74 10.60 -3.76
N SER A 172 -1.68 11.40 -3.74
CA SER A 172 -0.43 11.11 -3.02
C SER A 172 -0.68 10.95 -1.51
N SER A 173 -1.47 11.84 -0.91
CA SER A 173 -1.80 11.76 0.52
C SER A 173 -2.59 10.49 0.88
N TYR A 174 -3.36 9.93 -0.06
CA TYR A 174 -4.05 8.65 0.14
C TYR A 174 -3.08 7.47 0.26
N PHE A 175 -1.97 7.49 -0.49
CA PHE A 175 -0.90 6.51 -0.34
C PHE A 175 -0.22 6.63 1.01
N THR A 176 0.10 7.85 1.46
CA THR A 176 0.66 8.08 2.80
C THR A 176 -0.28 7.61 3.89
N SER A 177 -1.57 7.92 3.80
CA SER A 177 -2.57 7.49 4.77
C SER A 177 -2.63 5.96 4.89
N ASN A 178 -2.60 5.25 3.76
CA ASN A 178 -2.54 3.78 3.77
C ASN A 178 -1.21 3.26 4.35
N ALA A 179 -0.06 3.87 4.00
CA ALA A 179 1.23 3.49 4.55
C ALA A 179 1.30 3.67 6.07
N LEU A 180 0.77 4.79 6.59
CA LEU A 180 0.68 5.04 8.03
C LEU A 180 -0.19 3.99 8.74
N ALA A 181 -1.33 3.60 8.15
CA ALA A 181 -2.17 2.55 8.71
C ALA A 181 -1.45 1.19 8.79
N LEU A 182 -0.64 0.83 7.77
CA LEU A 182 0.17 -0.39 7.79
C LEU A 182 1.30 -0.34 8.82
N VAL A 183 1.94 0.82 8.98
CA VAL A 183 2.93 1.08 10.04
C VAL A 183 2.30 0.96 11.43
N ASN A 184 1.10 1.51 11.64
CA ASN A 184 0.38 1.38 12.91
C ASN A 184 -0.02 -0.08 13.18
N LYS A 185 -0.37 -0.84 12.14
CA LYS A 185 -0.60 -2.29 12.28
C LYS A 185 0.67 -3.02 12.70
N LEU A 186 1.84 -2.66 12.17
CA LEU A 186 3.12 -3.20 12.64
C LEU A 186 3.39 -2.81 14.10
N ALA A 187 3.19 -1.56 14.48
CA ALA A 187 3.43 -1.08 15.85
C ALA A 187 2.61 -1.87 16.89
N THR A 188 1.36 -2.19 16.55
CA THR A 188 0.45 -2.96 17.42
C THR A 188 0.70 -4.47 17.39
N SER A 189 1.22 -5.01 16.28
CA SER A 189 1.53 -6.45 16.16
C SER A 189 2.89 -6.81 16.78
N GLY A 190 3.79 -5.84 16.92
CA GLY A 190 5.17 -6.07 17.36
C GLY A 190 6.08 -6.58 16.24
N LEU A 191 7.38 -6.71 16.55
CA LEU A 191 8.33 -7.34 15.65
C LEU A 191 8.10 -8.85 15.71
N ASP A 192 7.68 -9.47 14.59
CA ASP A 192 7.53 -10.92 14.49
C ASP A 192 8.83 -11.61 14.97
N ASN A 193 8.77 -12.46 16.00
CA ASN A 193 9.91 -13.19 16.60
C ASN A 193 10.54 -14.26 15.67
N THR A 194 10.45 -14.12 14.35
CA THR A 194 10.86 -15.16 13.37
C THR A 194 12.14 -14.84 12.61
N VAL A 195 12.92 -13.87 13.09
CA VAL A 195 14.32 -13.70 12.65
C VAL A 195 15.20 -13.65 13.91
N ALA A 196 15.34 -14.83 14.52
CA ALA A 196 16.56 -15.20 15.24
C ALA A 196 17.49 -15.88 14.22
#